data_AF-A0A1I6VMH1-F1
#
_entry.id   AF-A0A1I6VMH1-F1
#
_cell.length_a   1.000
_cell.length_b   1.000
_cell.length_c   1.000
_cell.angle_alpha   90.00
_cell.angle_beta   90.00
_cell.angle_gamma   90.00
#
_symmetry.space_group_name_H-M   'P 1'
#
loop_
_entity.id
_entity.type
_entity.pdbx_description
1 polymer ?
#
loop_
_entity_poly.entity_id
_entity_poly.type
_entity_poly.pdbx_seq_one_letter_code
_entity_poly.pdbx_strand_id
1 'polypeptide(L)'
;MKTIKIKLWATYLCIAAIGVSCEKADFSENLTSENASMTTDKNGFVSATPRALNVIYFTPTDNDAKPDYRRRISNIMINTQSYVKKWMEHWGYSNSTFGLQINPSSQMVNIIRIEGKLTKDEYPYSGGYQKIIPEIKEYFANNDDVEPTSEHFLVILPERMEGDQIGGVPFYGVGKYCFALDAGADMTWDNMGAGGQPGNEAGWIGGLIHELGHGINLPHNSQKRSEYIDFGTSLMDNGNHVIKVGKIDRTFMTASDAAILSENEIFSPIEDNFYGPVSYKLTELKSKFENGSLNVNGKFESDTPVKKIIVNQDPEGRSNYNQIGWVANPGADDTFSVSMPVAELFQVTNTNYTLKVMFVFENGTTRQINLGDYKYINGETNVDHLQIRDILNRDNWEVIDADSEEDTGAASNMLDDNRATVWHTEWKRSLPDHPHYFVVDMGAETTVDGLAFQNRDNLNGVIKDCEIFTSTDNINWTSEGQYHLKRQSSWQYTAFSTRKNIRYVKVVTQNSHGDFNYTHLAEFGAYLD
;
A
#
# COMPACT_ATOMS: atom_id res chain seq x y z
N MET A 1 -3.43 24.39 84.75
CA MET A 1 -3.08 23.20 83.95
C MET A 1 -4.30 22.75 83.18
N LYS A 2 -4.34 22.97 81.87
CA LYS A 2 -5.28 22.31 80.95
C LYS A 2 -4.48 21.90 79.70
N THR A 3 -4.41 20.59 79.52
CA THR A 3 -3.59 19.88 78.56
C THR A 3 -4.24 19.90 77.17
N ILE A 4 -3.47 20.30 76.16
CA ILE A 4 -3.86 20.26 74.75
C ILE A 4 -3.75 18.80 74.28
N LYS A 5 -4.84 18.24 73.75
CA LYS A 5 -4.85 16.94 73.04
C LYS A 5 -5.05 17.20 71.54
N ILE A 6 -4.05 16.82 70.76
CA ILE A 6 -4.07 16.78 69.29
C ILE A 6 -4.91 15.57 68.86
N LYS A 7 -5.92 15.77 68.02
CA LYS A 7 -6.68 14.70 67.35
C LYS A 7 -6.10 14.50 65.94
N LEU A 8 -5.53 13.32 65.68
CA LEU A 8 -5.26 12.83 64.32
C LEU A 8 -6.59 12.57 63.61
N TRP A 9 -6.72 13.04 62.38
CA TRP A 9 -7.78 12.66 61.45
C TRP A 9 -7.24 11.57 60.53
N ALA A 10 -7.86 10.39 60.55
CA ALA A 10 -7.62 9.32 59.59
C ALA A 10 -8.62 9.48 58.43
N THR A 11 -8.11 9.78 57.24
CA THR A 11 -8.91 9.86 56.02
C THR A 11 -9.04 8.46 55.44
N TYR A 12 -10.27 7.91 55.40
CA TYR A 12 -10.58 6.71 54.63
C TYR A 12 -10.63 7.07 53.15
N LEU A 13 -9.70 6.54 52.36
CA LEU A 13 -9.73 6.62 50.90
C LEU A 13 -10.58 5.45 50.39
N CYS A 14 -11.80 5.74 49.92
CA CYS A 14 -12.57 4.78 49.13
C CYS A 14 -11.91 4.62 47.76
N ILE A 15 -11.27 3.47 47.53
CA ILE A 15 -10.82 3.06 46.20
C ILE A 15 -12.06 2.63 45.43
N ALA A 16 -12.55 3.48 44.54
CA ALA A 16 -13.50 3.07 43.51
C ALA A 16 -12.75 2.23 42.48
N ALA A 17 -13.01 0.93 42.45
CA ALA A 17 -12.60 0.07 41.36
C ALA A 17 -13.40 0.48 40.12
N ILE A 18 -12.74 1.12 39.15
CA ILE A 18 -13.29 1.32 37.81
C ILE A 18 -13.16 -0.03 37.11
N GLY A 19 -14.23 -0.82 37.17
CA GLY A 19 -14.41 -1.92 36.24
C GLY A 19 -14.71 -1.34 34.88
N VAL A 20 -13.81 -1.52 33.91
CA VAL A 20 -14.14 -1.34 32.49
C VAL A 20 -15.09 -2.49 32.15
N SER A 21 -16.39 -2.22 32.21
CA SER A 21 -17.40 -3.08 31.63
C SER A 21 -17.26 -2.97 30.11
N CYS A 22 -17.12 -4.10 29.44
CA CYS A 22 -17.23 -4.16 27.98
C CYS A 22 -18.69 -3.83 27.63
N GLU A 23 -18.99 -2.56 27.34
CA GLU A 23 -20.30 -2.16 26.84
C GLU A 23 -20.48 -2.75 25.42
N LYS A 24 -21.66 -3.31 25.16
CA LYS A 24 -21.99 -3.84 23.82
C LYS A 24 -22.06 -2.66 22.86
N ALA A 25 -21.40 -2.77 21.71
CA ALA A 25 -21.47 -1.75 20.67
C ALA A 25 -22.93 -1.56 20.21
N ASP A 26 -23.45 -0.35 20.37
CA ASP A 26 -24.76 0.06 19.83
C ASP A 26 -24.54 0.85 18.54
N PHE A 27 -25.30 0.52 17.50
CA PHE A 27 -25.25 1.25 16.24
C PHE A 27 -25.60 2.73 16.42
N SER A 28 -26.46 3.05 17.40
CA SER A 28 -26.81 4.44 17.70
C SER A 28 -25.59 5.30 18.08
N GLU A 29 -24.57 4.72 18.73
CA GLU A 29 -23.30 5.38 19.08
C GLU A 29 -22.37 5.57 17.87
N ASN A 30 -22.53 4.75 16.83
CA ASN A 30 -21.81 4.92 15.57
C ASN A 30 -22.40 6.05 14.70
N LEU A 31 -23.62 6.52 15.00
CA LEU A 31 -24.33 7.56 14.24
C LEU A 31 -24.11 9.01 14.74
N THR A 32 -23.46 9.24 15.87
CA THR A 32 -23.49 10.55 16.59
C THR A 32 -22.56 11.65 16.05
N SER A 33 -22.25 11.72 14.75
CA SER A 33 -21.41 12.82 14.25
C SER A 33 -22.23 14.07 13.93
N GLU A 34 -21.71 15.25 14.28
CA GLU A 34 -22.30 16.55 13.91
C GLU A 34 -22.26 16.83 12.39
N ASN A 35 -21.58 15.99 11.59
CA ASN A 35 -21.36 16.19 10.15
C ASN A 35 -21.79 15.02 9.24
N ALA A 36 -22.27 13.89 9.76
CA ALA A 36 -22.82 12.82 8.93
C ALA A 36 -24.28 13.14 8.61
N SER A 37 -24.54 13.50 7.36
CA SER A 37 -25.89 13.37 6.82
C SER A 37 -26.21 11.88 6.74
N MET A 38 -26.92 11.34 7.73
CA MET A 38 -27.44 9.97 7.64
C MET A 38 -28.12 9.79 6.29
N THR A 39 -27.65 8.84 5.51
CA THR A 39 -28.27 8.52 4.22
C THR A 39 -29.31 7.44 4.45
N THR A 40 -30.47 7.60 3.82
CA THR A 40 -31.54 6.60 3.86
C THR A 40 -31.72 6.09 2.45
N ASP A 41 -31.64 4.78 2.25
CA ASP A 41 -31.87 4.17 0.96
C ASP A 41 -33.37 4.07 0.61
N LYS A 42 -33.69 3.64 -0.61
CA LYS A 42 -35.07 3.47 -1.08
C LYS A 42 -35.91 2.48 -0.26
N ASN A 43 -35.24 1.61 0.51
CA ASN A 43 -35.85 0.56 1.33
C ASN A 43 -35.88 0.94 2.83
N GLY A 44 -35.48 2.16 3.19
CA GLY A 44 -35.52 2.68 4.56
C GLY A 44 -34.35 2.26 5.46
N PHE A 45 -33.27 1.69 4.90
CA PHE A 45 -32.03 1.43 5.64
C PHE A 45 -31.21 2.71 5.77
N VAL A 46 -30.55 2.88 6.91
CA VAL A 46 -29.70 4.03 7.21
C VAL A 46 -28.22 3.68 7.20
N SER A 47 -27.35 4.61 6.81
CA SER A 47 -25.90 4.48 6.85
C SER A 47 -25.24 5.78 7.34
N ALA A 48 -24.06 5.66 7.96
CA ALA A 48 -23.23 6.79 8.39
C ALA A 48 -22.59 7.55 7.21
N THR A 49 -22.50 6.91 6.05
CA THR A 49 -21.92 7.45 4.81
C THR A 49 -22.84 7.19 3.62
N PRO A 50 -22.76 7.99 2.53
CA PRO A 50 -23.56 7.77 1.32
C PRO A 50 -23.33 6.43 0.63
N ARG A 51 -22.08 5.93 0.64
CA ARG A 51 -21.67 4.64 0.10
C ARG A 51 -21.42 3.66 1.25
N ALA A 52 -21.93 2.44 1.17
CA ALA A 52 -21.82 1.45 2.24
C ALA A 52 -21.27 0.10 1.74
N LEU A 53 -20.74 -0.70 2.67
CA LEU A 53 -20.34 -2.07 2.38
C LEU A 53 -21.57 -2.91 2.01
N ASN A 54 -21.51 -3.58 0.85
CA ASN A 54 -22.54 -4.52 0.45
C ASN A 54 -22.30 -5.87 1.16
N VAL A 55 -23.18 -6.27 2.07
CA VAL A 55 -23.05 -7.54 2.82
C VAL A 55 -23.93 -8.60 2.18
N ILE A 56 -23.28 -9.58 1.54
CA ILE A 56 -23.92 -10.69 0.85
C ILE A 56 -23.80 -11.97 1.68
N TYR A 57 -24.90 -12.67 1.86
CA TYR A 57 -24.89 -14.07 2.30
C TYR A 57 -25.19 -14.96 1.11
N PHE A 58 -24.15 -15.63 0.58
CA PHE A 58 -24.23 -16.44 -0.63
C PHE A 58 -24.40 -17.92 -0.27
N THR A 59 -25.52 -18.54 -0.63
CA THR A 59 -25.85 -19.94 -0.30
C THR A 59 -25.76 -20.84 -1.52
N PRO A 60 -24.85 -21.84 -1.55
CA PRO A 60 -24.92 -22.90 -2.54
C PRO A 60 -26.24 -23.68 -2.50
N THR A 61 -26.64 -24.29 -3.62
CA THR A 61 -27.91 -25.04 -3.76
C THR A 61 -28.13 -26.15 -2.73
N ASP A 62 -27.06 -26.72 -2.18
CA ASP A 62 -27.05 -27.82 -1.22
C ASP A 62 -26.48 -27.43 0.16
N ASN A 63 -26.26 -26.14 0.41
CA ASN A 63 -25.76 -25.63 1.69
C ASN A 63 -26.42 -24.29 2.03
N ASP A 64 -27.51 -24.36 2.80
CA ASP A 64 -28.29 -23.19 3.16
C ASP A 64 -27.63 -22.36 4.28
N ALA A 65 -28.17 -21.16 4.50
CA ALA A 65 -27.73 -20.26 5.55
C ALA A 65 -27.84 -20.88 6.93
N LYS A 66 -26.85 -20.57 7.79
CA LYS A 66 -26.85 -21.08 9.16
C LYS A 66 -27.98 -20.45 9.97
N PRO A 67 -28.48 -21.14 11.01
CA PRO A 67 -29.52 -20.59 11.88
C PRO A 67 -29.15 -19.20 12.39
N ASP A 68 -30.12 -18.29 12.41
CA ASP A 68 -29.99 -16.96 13.00
C ASP A 68 -28.85 -16.10 12.43
N TYR A 69 -28.40 -16.39 11.20
CA TYR A 69 -27.28 -15.67 10.56
C TYR A 69 -27.50 -14.16 10.52
N ARG A 70 -28.74 -13.70 10.29
CA ARG A 70 -29.04 -12.26 10.19
C ARG A 70 -28.63 -11.53 11.47
N ARG A 71 -28.98 -12.06 12.64
CA ARG A 71 -28.61 -11.45 13.92
C ARG A 71 -27.11 -11.61 14.20
N ARG A 72 -26.56 -12.82 14.02
CA ARG A 72 -25.15 -13.12 14.34
C ARG A 72 -24.19 -12.30 13.48
N ILE A 73 -24.39 -12.29 12.16
CA ILE A 73 -23.58 -11.50 11.23
C ILE A 73 -23.78 -10.00 11.46
N SER A 74 -25.01 -9.53 11.70
CA SER A 74 -25.22 -8.10 12.04
C SER A 74 -24.41 -7.68 13.27
N ASN A 75 -24.43 -8.49 14.33
CA ASN A 75 -23.67 -8.24 15.55
C ASN A 75 -22.16 -8.21 15.28
N ILE A 76 -21.64 -9.16 14.50
CA ILE A 76 -20.22 -9.17 14.10
C ILE A 76 -19.85 -7.90 13.33
N MET A 77 -20.67 -7.49 12.36
CA MET A 77 -20.37 -6.34 11.52
C MET A 77 -20.46 -5.01 12.27
N ILE A 78 -21.43 -4.83 13.17
CA ILE A 78 -21.56 -3.62 13.99
C ILE A 78 -20.37 -3.48 14.96
N ASN A 79 -19.95 -4.57 15.59
CA ASN A 79 -18.75 -4.52 16.44
C ASN A 79 -17.47 -4.33 15.63
N THR A 80 -17.39 -4.89 14.41
CA THR A 80 -16.28 -4.64 13.48
C THR A 80 -16.22 -3.16 13.09
N GLN A 81 -17.35 -2.54 12.75
CA GLN A 81 -17.44 -1.11 12.46
C GLN A 81 -16.96 -0.26 13.64
N SER A 82 -17.28 -0.67 14.87
CA SER A 82 -16.86 0.02 16.10
C SER A 82 -15.35 -0.16 16.36
N TYR A 83 -14.81 -1.35 16.11
CA TYR A 83 -13.37 -1.60 16.16
C TYR A 83 -12.61 -0.73 15.15
N VAL A 84 -13.09 -0.62 13.92
CA VAL A 84 -12.48 0.25 12.90
C VAL A 84 -12.57 1.72 13.33
N LYS A 85 -13.74 2.18 13.78
CA LYS A 85 -13.96 3.56 14.27
C LYS A 85 -12.96 3.94 15.35
N LYS A 86 -12.77 3.08 16.36
CA LYS A 86 -11.81 3.28 17.46
C LYS A 86 -10.40 3.57 16.93
N TRP A 87 -9.93 2.82 15.94
CA TRP A 87 -8.57 3.00 15.42
C TRP A 87 -8.44 4.16 14.43
N MET A 88 -9.49 4.45 13.66
CA MET A 88 -9.57 5.68 12.88
C MET A 88 -9.46 6.92 13.79
N GLU A 89 -10.23 6.95 14.89
CA GLU A 89 -10.19 8.02 15.89
C GLU A 89 -8.81 8.13 16.57
N HIS A 90 -8.21 6.99 16.92
CA HIS A 90 -6.86 6.95 17.50
C HIS A 90 -5.82 7.66 16.61
N TRP A 91 -5.92 7.48 15.28
CA TRP A 91 -5.02 8.11 14.32
C TRP A 91 -5.48 9.50 13.86
N GLY A 92 -6.47 10.10 14.51
CA GLY A 92 -6.92 11.47 14.28
C GLY A 92 -8.03 11.64 13.23
N TYR A 93 -8.57 10.54 12.70
CA TYR A 93 -9.70 10.53 11.77
C TYR A 93 -11.02 10.43 12.54
N SER A 94 -11.39 11.53 13.19
CA SER A 94 -12.55 11.58 14.10
C SER A 94 -13.85 11.18 13.42
N ASN A 95 -14.65 10.33 14.09
CA ASN A 95 -15.95 9.86 13.62
C ASN A 95 -15.94 9.15 12.24
N SER A 96 -14.80 8.63 11.80
CA SER A 96 -14.68 7.94 10.51
C SER A 96 -14.76 6.42 10.69
N THR A 97 -15.66 5.78 9.96
CA THR A 97 -15.76 4.32 9.84
C THR A 97 -16.44 3.97 8.52
N PHE A 98 -16.41 2.70 8.13
CA PHE A 98 -17.07 2.27 6.90
C PHE A 98 -18.60 2.34 7.03
N GLY A 99 -19.26 2.73 5.95
CA GLY A 99 -20.71 2.71 5.81
C GLY A 99 -21.28 1.31 5.89
N LEU A 100 -22.40 1.18 6.58
CA LEU A 100 -23.11 -0.07 6.75
C LEU A 100 -24.61 0.22 6.75
N GLN A 101 -25.34 -0.40 5.83
CA GLN A 101 -26.80 -0.22 5.75
C GLN A 101 -27.47 -0.96 6.91
N ILE A 102 -28.18 -0.24 7.77
CA ILE A 102 -28.81 -0.79 8.97
C ILE A 102 -30.29 -0.43 9.00
N ASN A 103 -31.11 -1.40 9.37
CA ASN A 103 -32.53 -1.19 9.56
C ASN A 103 -32.76 -0.46 10.89
N PRO A 104 -33.33 0.76 10.91
CA PRO A 104 -33.45 1.55 12.13
C PRO A 104 -34.40 0.91 13.16
N SER A 105 -35.35 0.07 12.73
CA SER A 105 -36.30 -0.59 13.65
C SER A 105 -35.68 -1.81 14.32
N SER A 106 -34.99 -2.65 13.55
CA SER A 106 -34.44 -3.92 14.06
C SER A 106 -32.99 -3.82 14.51
N GLN A 107 -32.29 -2.73 14.18
CA GLN A 107 -30.86 -2.54 14.43
C GLN A 107 -30.00 -3.65 13.80
N MET A 108 -30.49 -4.25 12.70
CA MET A 108 -29.78 -5.28 11.95
C MET A 108 -29.26 -4.74 10.63
N VAL A 109 -28.12 -5.28 10.20
CA VAL A 109 -27.50 -4.98 8.91
C VAL A 109 -28.37 -5.50 7.78
N ASN A 110 -28.43 -4.74 6.68
CA ASN A 110 -28.99 -5.21 5.42
C ASN A 110 -28.10 -6.32 4.84
N ILE A 111 -28.49 -7.57 5.09
CA ILE A 111 -27.80 -8.74 4.53
C ILE A 111 -28.61 -9.26 3.35
N ILE A 112 -28.04 -9.14 2.16
CA ILE A 112 -28.64 -9.58 0.89
C ILE A 112 -28.33 -11.07 0.73
N ARG A 113 -29.37 -11.90 0.74
CA ARG A 113 -29.21 -13.35 0.52
C ARG A 113 -29.29 -13.64 -0.97
N ILE A 114 -28.26 -14.29 -1.51
CA ILE A 114 -28.19 -14.72 -2.91
C ILE A 114 -28.05 -16.24 -2.94
N GLU A 115 -28.99 -16.91 -3.60
CA GLU A 115 -28.93 -18.35 -3.83
C GLU A 115 -28.08 -18.63 -5.07
N GLY A 116 -26.97 -19.33 -4.86
CA GLY A 116 -26.06 -19.73 -5.92
C GLY A 116 -26.65 -20.83 -6.80
N LYS A 117 -26.15 -20.95 -8.02
CA LYS A 117 -26.62 -21.90 -9.03
C LYS A 117 -26.03 -23.30 -8.91
N LEU A 118 -24.94 -23.45 -8.17
CA LEU A 118 -24.17 -24.70 -8.08
C LEU A 118 -24.16 -25.25 -6.64
N THR A 119 -23.61 -26.45 -6.47
CA THR A 119 -23.40 -27.06 -5.15
C THR A 119 -22.17 -26.45 -4.46
N LYS A 120 -22.06 -26.61 -3.14
CA LYS A 120 -20.97 -26.06 -2.33
C LYS A 120 -19.58 -26.51 -2.79
N ASP A 121 -19.47 -27.72 -3.34
CA ASP A 121 -18.19 -28.27 -3.81
C ASP A 121 -17.70 -27.56 -5.10
N GLU A 122 -18.61 -26.94 -5.84
CA GLU A 122 -18.32 -26.16 -7.03
C GLU A 122 -17.85 -24.73 -6.73
N TYR A 123 -17.96 -24.27 -5.47
CA TYR A 123 -17.44 -23.00 -4.99
C TYR A 123 -16.24 -23.22 -4.02
N PRO A 124 -15.14 -23.83 -4.48
CA PRO A 124 -14.00 -24.14 -3.62
C PRO A 124 -13.23 -22.88 -3.21
N TYR A 125 -12.40 -23.00 -2.17
CA TYR A 125 -11.45 -21.95 -1.77
C TYR A 125 -10.68 -21.39 -2.97
N SER A 126 -9.95 -22.24 -3.71
CA SER A 126 -9.22 -21.77 -4.88
C SER A 126 -10.15 -21.64 -6.10
N GLY A 127 -10.32 -20.43 -6.62
CA GLY A 127 -11.09 -20.17 -7.85
C GLY A 127 -12.60 -20.03 -7.68
N GLY A 128 -13.18 -20.33 -6.51
CA GLY A 128 -14.63 -20.20 -6.28
C GLY A 128 -15.17 -18.80 -6.52
N TYR A 129 -14.38 -17.76 -6.19
CA TYR A 129 -14.76 -16.36 -6.43
C TYR A 129 -15.06 -16.06 -7.91
N GLN A 130 -14.41 -16.75 -8.85
CA GLN A 130 -14.60 -16.55 -10.30
C GLN A 130 -15.98 -17.01 -10.76
N LYS A 131 -16.66 -17.87 -9.98
CA LYS A 131 -18.04 -18.30 -10.22
C LYS A 131 -19.04 -17.43 -9.44
N ILE A 132 -18.71 -17.07 -8.19
CA ILE A 132 -19.60 -16.30 -7.32
C ILE A 132 -19.79 -14.85 -7.81
N ILE A 133 -18.72 -14.14 -8.18
CA ILE A 133 -18.83 -12.72 -8.58
C ILE A 133 -19.77 -12.54 -9.79
N PRO A 134 -19.67 -13.33 -10.87
CA PRO A 134 -20.64 -13.26 -11.96
C PRO A 134 -22.10 -13.47 -11.51
N GLU A 135 -22.35 -14.42 -10.62
CA GLU A 135 -23.71 -14.66 -10.10
C GLU A 135 -24.23 -13.50 -9.24
N ILE A 136 -23.37 -12.86 -8.44
CA ILE A 136 -23.73 -11.65 -7.69
C ILE A 136 -24.07 -10.51 -8.66
N LYS A 137 -23.26 -10.28 -9.69
CA LYS A 137 -23.53 -9.26 -10.71
C LYS A 137 -24.83 -9.51 -11.45
N GLU A 138 -25.08 -10.77 -11.81
CA GLU A 138 -26.33 -11.20 -12.44
C GLU A 138 -27.54 -11.01 -11.50
N TYR A 139 -27.39 -11.26 -10.20
CA TYR A 139 -28.44 -10.99 -9.23
C TYR A 139 -28.82 -9.51 -9.24
N PHE A 140 -27.86 -8.60 -9.09
CA PHE A 140 -28.14 -7.16 -9.10
C PHE A 140 -28.73 -6.68 -10.44
N ALA A 141 -28.23 -7.19 -11.57
CA ALA A 141 -28.77 -6.84 -12.89
C ALA A 141 -30.23 -7.29 -13.13
N ASN A 142 -30.75 -8.22 -12.33
CA ASN A 142 -32.11 -8.76 -12.45
C ASN A 142 -33.03 -8.34 -11.30
N ASN A 143 -32.57 -7.52 -10.35
CA ASN A 143 -33.33 -7.13 -9.16
C ASN A 143 -33.26 -5.61 -8.93
N ASP A 144 -34.01 -4.85 -9.73
CA ASP A 144 -34.04 -3.37 -9.69
C ASP A 144 -34.42 -2.78 -8.31
N ASP A 145 -34.96 -3.57 -7.38
CA ASP A 145 -35.32 -3.16 -6.01
C ASP A 145 -34.14 -3.26 -5.02
N VAL A 146 -33.01 -3.84 -5.42
CA VAL A 146 -31.80 -3.98 -4.60
C VAL A 146 -30.62 -3.51 -5.44
N GLU A 147 -30.01 -2.39 -5.07
CA GLU A 147 -28.86 -1.83 -5.79
C GLU A 147 -27.63 -1.88 -4.88
N PRO A 148 -26.44 -2.20 -5.42
CA PRO A 148 -25.22 -2.09 -4.65
C PRO A 148 -24.96 -0.62 -4.33
N THR A 149 -24.57 -0.35 -3.09
CA THR A 149 -24.35 1.02 -2.62
C THR A 149 -22.93 1.50 -2.83
N SER A 150 -22.00 0.61 -3.19
CA SER A 150 -20.58 0.89 -3.42
C SER A 150 -19.94 -0.19 -4.28
N GLU A 151 -18.66 -0.05 -4.60
CA GLU A 151 -17.88 -1.11 -5.24
C GLU A 151 -17.35 -2.19 -4.26
N HIS A 152 -17.60 -2.05 -2.95
CA HIS A 152 -17.07 -2.94 -1.91
C HIS A 152 -18.09 -4.00 -1.47
N PHE A 153 -17.66 -5.27 -1.48
CA PHE A 153 -18.51 -6.42 -1.17
C PHE A 153 -17.87 -7.34 -0.12
N LEU A 154 -18.62 -7.63 0.94
CA LEU A 154 -18.35 -8.76 1.82
C LEU A 154 -19.27 -9.91 1.45
N VAL A 155 -18.69 -11.04 1.04
CA VAL A 155 -19.43 -12.24 0.64
C VAL A 155 -19.19 -13.34 1.65
N ILE A 156 -20.24 -13.73 2.35
CA ILE A 156 -20.20 -14.75 3.39
C ILE A 156 -20.87 -16.01 2.87
N LEU A 157 -20.18 -17.14 2.96
CA LEU A 157 -20.73 -18.45 2.64
C LEU A 157 -20.97 -19.27 3.91
N PRO A 158 -22.00 -20.12 3.97
CA PRO A 158 -22.10 -21.11 5.04
C PRO A 158 -20.87 -22.03 5.00
N GLU A 159 -20.38 -22.43 6.17
CA GLU A 159 -19.19 -23.28 6.26
C GLU A 159 -19.30 -24.55 5.39
N ARG A 160 -18.14 -25.02 4.94
CA ARG A 160 -17.95 -26.37 4.42
C ARG A 160 -16.99 -27.11 5.36
N MET A 161 -17.07 -28.43 5.33
CA MET A 161 -16.11 -29.31 6.00
C MET A 161 -15.13 -29.87 4.97
N GLU A 162 -13.84 -29.64 5.19
CA GLU A 162 -12.73 -30.33 4.51
C GLU A 162 -12.17 -31.38 5.47
N GLY A 163 -12.67 -32.62 5.34
CA GLY A 163 -12.47 -33.64 6.38
C GLY A 163 -13.14 -33.21 7.69
N ASP A 164 -12.38 -33.14 8.77
CA ASP A 164 -12.85 -32.77 10.11
C ASP A 164 -12.68 -31.27 10.42
N GLN A 165 -12.28 -30.46 9.44
CA GLN A 165 -12.03 -29.03 9.63
C GLN A 165 -13.02 -28.16 8.87
N ILE A 166 -13.45 -27.08 9.50
CA ILE A 166 -14.18 -25.99 8.84
C ILE A 166 -13.24 -25.35 7.80
N GLY A 167 -13.68 -25.22 6.55
CA GLY A 167 -12.87 -24.67 5.48
C GLY A 167 -13.39 -25.03 4.09
N GLY A 168 -12.60 -24.70 3.06
CA GLY A 168 -12.87 -25.09 1.68
C GLY A 168 -13.81 -24.18 0.89
N VAL A 169 -14.29 -23.08 1.47
CA VAL A 169 -14.94 -21.97 0.75
C VAL A 169 -13.95 -20.82 0.54
N PRO A 170 -14.17 -19.90 -0.42
CA PRO A 170 -13.35 -18.71 -0.57
C PRO A 170 -13.19 -17.94 0.76
N PHE A 171 -11.95 -17.64 1.13
CA PHE A 171 -11.62 -16.92 2.36
C PHE A 171 -10.39 -16.05 2.12
N TYR A 172 -10.59 -14.95 1.39
CA TYR A 172 -9.54 -14.01 0.99
C TYR A 172 -10.15 -12.72 0.42
N GLY A 173 -9.36 -11.64 0.41
CA GLY A 173 -9.62 -10.45 -0.42
C GLY A 173 -9.25 -10.63 -1.89
N VAL A 174 -10.06 -10.09 -2.81
CA VAL A 174 -9.76 -10.00 -4.25
C VAL A 174 -10.39 -8.73 -4.84
N GLY A 175 -9.54 -7.77 -5.22
CA GLY A 175 -10.02 -6.43 -5.59
C GLY A 175 -10.82 -5.82 -4.44
N LYS A 176 -12.04 -5.36 -4.72
CA LYS A 176 -12.97 -4.80 -3.73
C LYS A 176 -13.96 -5.82 -3.16
N TYR A 177 -13.71 -7.10 -3.40
CA TYR A 177 -14.45 -8.20 -2.78
C TYR A 177 -13.62 -8.79 -1.66
N CYS A 178 -14.27 -9.18 -0.58
CA CYS A 178 -13.71 -10.08 0.42
C CYS A 178 -14.67 -11.25 0.62
N PHE A 179 -14.09 -12.43 0.80
CA PHE A 179 -14.83 -13.65 1.05
C PHE A 179 -14.54 -14.13 2.46
N ALA A 180 -15.60 -14.54 3.16
CA ALA A 180 -15.52 -15.12 4.49
C ALA A 180 -16.53 -16.27 4.62
N LEU A 181 -16.51 -16.94 5.77
CA LEU A 181 -17.42 -18.05 6.06
C LEU A 181 -18.21 -17.82 7.35
N ASP A 182 -19.39 -18.44 7.43
CA ASP A 182 -20.22 -18.57 8.62
C ASP A 182 -20.04 -19.97 9.23
N ALA A 183 -19.20 -20.04 10.25
CA ALA A 183 -18.60 -21.25 10.85
C ALA A 183 -19.53 -22.07 11.77
N GLY A 184 -20.85 -21.95 11.59
CA GLY A 184 -21.83 -22.65 12.42
C GLY A 184 -22.74 -21.71 13.21
N ALA A 185 -23.43 -22.24 14.22
CA ALA A 185 -24.42 -21.49 15.00
C ALA A 185 -23.78 -20.64 16.12
N ASP A 186 -22.56 -20.98 16.53
CA ASP A 186 -21.84 -20.37 17.64
C ASP A 186 -20.80 -19.33 17.18
N MET A 187 -20.64 -19.11 15.87
CA MET A 187 -19.88 -17.98 15.34
C MET A 187 -20.59 -16.66 15.72
N THR A 188 -20.24 -16.16 16.90
CA THR A 188 -20.77 -14.94 17.50
C THR A 188 -19.64 -14.15 18.16
N TRP A 189 -19.79 -12.84 18.20
CA TRP A 189 -18.80 -11.94 18.80
C TRP A 189 -18.47 -12.31 20.26
N ASP A 190 -19.50 -12.62 21.06
CA ASP A 190 -19.37 -12.93 22.49
C ASP A 190 -18.64 -14.27 22.76
N ASN A 191 -18.54 -15.14 21.76
CA ASN A 191 -17.87 -16.44 21.88
C ASN A 191 -16.37 -16.40 21.53
N MET A 192 -15.83 -15.25 21.10
CA MET A 192 -14.40 -15.14 20.75
C MET A 192 -13.51 -15.48 21.96
N GLY A 193 -12.56 -16.41 21.76
CA GLY A 193 -11.67 -16.89 22.82
C GLY A 193 -12.28 -17.88 23.80
N ALA A 194 -13.54 -18.28 23.63
CA ALA A 194 -14.13 -19.37 24.39
C ALA A 194 -13.40 -20.70 24.12
N GLY A 195 -13.57 -21.68 25.00
CA GLY A 195 -13.09 -23.04 24.78
C GLY A 195 -14.08 -23.88 23.96
N GLY A 196 -13.60 -24.95 23.34
CA GLY A 196 -14.45 -25.92 22.64
C GLY A 196 -15.07 -25.38 21.36
N GLN A 197 -16.20 -25.97 20.94
CA GLN A 197 -16.88 -25.62 19.69
C GLN A 197 -17.20 -24.12 19.58
N PRO A 198 -17.78 -23.44 20.59
CA PRO A 198 -18.12 -22.01 20.45
C PRO A 198 -16.93 -21.12 20.10
N GLY A 199 -15.78 -21.35 20.75
CA GLY A 199 -14.56 -20.59 20.44
C GLY A 199 -13.91 -20.98 19.12
N ASN A 200 -14.00 -22.26 18.73
CA ASN A 200 -13.51 -22.71 17.43
C ASN A 200 -14.27 -22.06 16.27
N GLU A 201 -15.60 -21.96 16.38
CA GLU A 201 -16.46 -21.31 15.38
C GLU A 201 -16.27 -19.78 15.40
N ALA A 202 -16.32 -19.14 16.57
CA ALA A 202 -16.10 -17.70 16.71
C ALA A 202 -14.69 -17.26 16.32
N GLY A 203 -13.71 -18.17 16.38
CA GLY A 203 -12.34 -17.92 15.96
C GLY A 203 -12.18 -17.48 14.49
N TRP A 204 -13.17 -17.77 13.63
CA TRP A 204 -13.19 -17.32 12.24
C TRP A 204 -13.51 -15.83 12.05
N ILE A 205 -14.07 -15.17 13.08
CA ILE A 205 -14.35 -13.73 13.05
C ILE A 205 -13.06 -12.93 12.83
N GLY A 206 -11.94 -13.33 13.46
CA GLY A 206 -10.66 -12.66 13.26
C GLY A 206 -10.18 -12.70 11.82
N GLY A 207 -10.37 -13.82 11.13
CA GLY A 207 -10.07 -13.92 9.70
C GLY A 207 -11.04 -13.09 8.86
N LEU A 208 -12.35 -13.10 9.16
CA LEU A 208 -13.33 -12.29 8.46
C LEU A 208 -12.95 -10.80 8.49
N ILE A 209 -12.55 -10.29 9.65
CA ILE A 209 -12.15 -8.87 9.81
C ILE A 209 -10.88 -8.56 9.01
N HIS A 210 -9.91 -9.48 8.97
CA HIS A 210 -8.69 -9.32 8.17
C HIS A 210 -8.98 -9.33 6.66
N GLU A 211 -9.77 -10.29 6.18
CA GLU A 211 -10.13 -10.35 4.76
C GLU A 211 -11.00 -9.16 4.35
N LEU A 212 -11.87 -8.69 5.24
CA LEU A 212 -12.59 -7.43 5.05
C LEU A 212 -11.60 -6.27 4.85
N GLY A 213 -10.53 -6.19 5.64
CA GLY A 213 -9.44 -5.24 5.46
C GLY A 213 -8.94 -5.20 4.02
N HIS A 214 -8.64 -6.36 3.43
CA HIS A 214 -8.27 -6.45 2.01
C HIS A 214 -9.40 -5.99 1.08
N GLY A 215 -10.64 -6.39 1.36
CA GLY A 215 -11.82 -5.97 0.60
C GLY A 215 -12.05 -4.45 0.62
N ILE A 216 -11.49 -3.73 1.59
CA ILE A 216 -11.51 -2.26 1.70
C ILE A 216 -10.15 -1.62 1.41
N ASN A 217 -9.37 -2.25 0.52
CA ASN A 217 -8.11 -1.77 -0.07
C ASN A 217 -6.87 -1.85 0.82
N LEU A 218 -6.93 -2.47 2.01
CA LEU A 218 -5.75 -2.56 2.87
C LEU A 218 -4.78 -3.64 2.39
N PRO A 219 -3.49 -3.32 2.15
CA PRO A 219 -2.46 -4.33 1.98
C PRO A 219 -2.06 -4.91 3.35
N HIS A 220 -1.33 -6.03 3.34
CA HIS A 220 -0.63 -6.46 4.55
C HIS A 220 0.37 -5.41 5.03
N ASN A 221 0.54 -5.29 6.35
CA ASN A 221 1.55 -4.46 6.99
C ASN A 221 1.75 -4.92 8.44
N SER A 222 2.81 -4.44 9.09
CA SER A 222 3.14 -4.74 10.47
C SER A 222 3.35 -3.48 11.28
N GLN A 223 3.17 -3.66 12.58
CA GLN A 223 3.39 -2.66 13.60
C GLN A 223 4.85 -2.25 13.75
N LYS A 224 5.06 -1.02 14.24
CA LYS A 224 6.34 -0.59 14.81
C LYS A 224 6.58 -1.28 16.17
N ARG A 225 7.82 -1.27 16.66
CA ARG A 225 8.14 -1.87 17.98
C ARG A 225 7.37 -1.21 19.12
N SER A 226 7.29 0.12 19.14
CA SER A 226 6.53 0.84 20.17
C SER A 226 5.03 0.49 20.11
N GLU A 227 4.46 0.52 18.92
CA GLU A 227 3.06 0.13 18.67
C GLU A 227 2.76 -1.31 19.13
N TYR A 228 3.69 -2.25 18.93
CA TYR A 228 3.53 -3.63 19.42
C TYR A 228 3.42 -3.72 20.93
N ILE A 229 4.20 -2.91 21.65
CA ILE A 229 4.18 -2.86 23.11
C ILE A 229 2.81 -2.35 23.57
N ASP A 230 2.38 -1.22 23.02
CA ASP A 230 1.18 -0.51 23.44
C ASP A 230 -0.10 -1.25 23.03
N PHE A 231 -0.20 -1.67 21.76
CA PHE A 231 -1.44 -2.12 21.14
C PHE A 231 -1.44 -3.61 20.76
N GLY A 232 -0.26 -4.23 20.60
CA GLY A 232 -0.14 -5.62 20.16
C GLY A 232 0.02 -5.76 18.66
N THR A 233 -0.68 -6.69 18.03
CA THR A 233 -0.42 -7.09 16.64
C THR A 233 -1.31 -6.34 15.66
N SER A 234 -0.75 -5.82 14.57
CA SER A 234 -1.53 -5.24 13.48
C SER A 234 -2.55 -6.25 12.94
N LEU A 235 -3.77 -5.80 12.68
CA LEU A 235 -4.84 -6.57 12.04
C LEU A 235 -4.33 -7.16 10.73
N MET A 236 -3.64 -6.34 9.92
CA MET A 236 -3.14 -6.70 8.60
C MET A 236 -1.77 -7.41 8.63
N ASP A 237 -1.25 -7.78 9.81
CA ASP A 237 -0.17 -8.76 9.97
C ASP A 237 -0.80 -10.11 10.36
N ASN A 238 -0.73 -10.47 11.64
CA ASN A 238 -1.18 -11.74 12.20
C ASN A 238 -2.32 -11.51 13.21
N GLY A 239 -2.99 -10.36 13.15
CA GLY A 239 -4.02 -9.94 14.09
C GLY A 239 -5.25 -10.86 14.06
N ASN A 240 -5.60 -11.41 12.89
CA ASN A 240 -6.63 -12.45 12.76
C ASN A 240 -6.46 -13.61 13.76
N HIS A 241 -5.24 -14.10 13.94
CA HIS A 241 -4.93 -15.19 14.87
C HIS A 241 -4.93 -14.76 16.34
N VAL A 242 -4.66 -13.48 16.61
CA VAL A 242 -4.76 -12.91 17.96
C VAL A 242 -6.22 -12.75 18.36
N ILE A 243 -7.08 -12.30 17.43
CA ILE A 243 -8.54 -12.25 17.63
C ILE A 243 -9.11 -13.65 17.85
N LYS A 244 -8.64 -14.65 17.08
CA LYS A 244 -9.08 -16.05 17.21
C LYS A 244 -8.99 -16.59 18.65
N VAL A 245 -7.98 -16.15 19.42
CA VAL A 245 -7.77 -16.56 20.81
C VAL A 245 -8.38 -15.59 21.82
N GLY A 246 -9.34 -14.75 21.40
CA GLY A 246 -10.10 -13.83 22.25
C GLY A 246 -9.35 -12.56 22.65
N LYS A 247 -8.26 -12.22 21.97
CA LYS A 247 -7.41 -11.08 22.33
C LYS A 247 -7.56 -9.90 21.36
N ILE A 248 -8.80 -9.59 20.97
CA ILE A 248 -9.07 -8.48 20.05
C ILE A 248 -8.56 -7.12 20.56
N ASP A 249 -8.52 -6.90 21.88
CA ASP A 249 -7.93 -5.69 22.48
C ASP A 249 -6.40 -5.63 22.40
N ARG A 250 -5.75 -6.71 21.97
CA ARG A 250 -4.33 -6.77 21.60
C ARG A 250 -4.12 -6.82 20.09
N THR A 251 -5.12 -6.31 19.35
CA THR A 251 -5.02 -6.05 17.92
C THR A 251 -5.41 -4.62 17.59
N PHE A 252 -4.83 -4.09 16.54
CA PHE A 252 -5.08 -2.72 16.11
C PHE A 252 -4.93 -2.54 14.60
N MET A 253 -5.39 -1.40 14.08
CA MET A 253 -5.09 -0.97 12.71
C MET A 253 -3.99 0.07 12.75
N THR A 254 -3.00 -0.04 11.88
CA THR A 254 -1.85 0.87 11.85
C THR A 254 -2.24 2.25 11.32
N ALA A 255 -1.36 3.24 11.53
CA ALA A 255 -1.52 4.56 10.92
C ALA A 255 -1.61 4.47 9.39
N SER A 256 -0.88 3.53 8.77
CA SER A 256 -0.94 3.26 7.33
C SER A 256 -2.33 2.77 6.90
N ASP A 257 -2.94 1.87 7.68
CA ASP A 257 -4.30 1.42 7.42
C ASP A 257 -5.28 2.59 7.46
N ALA A 258 -5.24 3.38 8.53
CA ALA A 258 -6.13 4.53 8.69
C ALA A 258 -5.94 5.58 7.57
N ALA A 259 -4.71 5.77 7.10
CA ALA A 259 -4.41 6.68 5.99
C ALA A 259 -5.00 6.21 4.65
N ILE A 260 -5.08 4.91 4.39
CA ILE A 260 -5.73 4.37 3.19
C ILE A 260 -7.25 4.47 3.34
N LEU A 261 -7.78 4.13 4.52
CA LEU A 261 -9.22 4.16 4.77
C LEU A 261 -9.80 5.57 4.76
N SER A 262 -9.01 6.60 5.07
CA SER A 262 -9.53 7.98 5.08
C SER A 262 -10.03 8.47 3.72
N GLU A 263 -9.50 7.90 2.63
CA GLU A 263 -9.91 8.22 1.26
C GLU A 263 -10.69 7.07 0.60
N ASN A 264 -11.08 6.04 1.35
CA ASN A 264 -11.84 4.92 0.81
C ASN A 264 -13.31 5.32 0.55
N GLU A 265 -13.88 4.83 -0.56
CA GLU A 265 -15.27 5.09 -0.99
C GLU A 265 -16.28 4.95 0.16
N ILE A 266 -16.23 3.85 0.91
CA ILE A 266 -17.23 3.58 1.96
C ILE A 266 -16.95 4.31 3.27
N PHE A 267 -15.85 5.06 3.38
CA PHE A 267 -15.56 5.95 4.52
C PHE A 267 -15.87 7.42 4.20
N SER A 268 -16.09 7.73 2.91
CA SER A 268 -16.33 9.07 2.44
C SER A 268 -17.66 9.62 2.98
N PRO A 269 -17.69 10.85 3.53
CA PRO A 269 -18.92 11.52 3.92
C PRO A 269 -19.71 12.07 2.72
N ILE A 270 -19.12 12.07 1.52
CA ILE A 270 -19.71 12.59 0.28
C ILE A 270 -19.81 11.51 -0.79
N GLU A 271 -20.76 11.68 -1.69
CA GLU A 271 -20.84 10.87 -2.91
C GLU A 271 -19.97 11.52 -4.00
N ASP A 272 -18.96 10.79 -4.47
CA ASP A 272 -18.04 11.22 -5.52
C ASP A 272 -17.62 10.02 -6.39
N ASN A 273 -16.84 10.27 -7.44
CA ASN A 273 -16.25 9.25 -8.29
C ASN A 273 -14.97 8.70 -7.67
N PHE A 274 -15.03 7.47 -7.16
CA PHE A 274 -13.87 6.78 -6.61
C PHE A 274 -13.15 5.95 -7.66
N TYR A 275 -11.86 5.68 -7.41
CA TYR A 275 -11.04 4.70 -8.10
C TYR A 275 -10.83 4.92 -9.60
N GLY A 276 -10.97 6.17 -10.05
CA GLY A 276 -10.58 6.59 -11.40
C GLY A 276 -9.07 6.50 -11.64
N PRO A 277 -8.62 6.54 -12.91
CA PRO A 277 -7.20 6.58 -13.24
C PRO A 277 -6.53 7.82 -12.64
N VAL A 278 -5.25 7.70 -12.31
CA VAL A 278 -4.41 8.78 -11.76
C VAL A 278 -3.09 8.82 -12.53
N SER A 279 -2.63 10.02 -12.87
CA SER A 279 -1.29 10.28 -13.40
C SER A 279 -0.44 10.94 -12.32
N TYR A 280 0.75 10.38 -12.08
CA TYR A 280 1.63 10.86 -11.03
C TYR A 280 3.08 10.50 -11.32
N LYS A 281 4.00 11.29 -10.77
CA LYS A 281 5.45 11.09 -10.89
C LYS A 281 6.12 11.49 -9.58
N LEU A 282 7.00 10.62 -9.06
CA LEU A 282 7.95 11.00 -8.02
C LEU A 282 9.16 11.62 -8.74
N THR A 283 9.31 12.93 -8.64
CA THR A 283 10.29 13.72 -9.41
C THR A 283 11.62 13.84 -8.68
N GLU A 284 11.59 13.90 -7.36
CA GLU A 284 12.77 13.91 -6.52
C GLU A 284 12.58 13.03 -5.29
N LEU A 285 13.67 12.40 -4.84
CA LEU A 285 13.74 11.65 -3.60
C LEU A 285 15.16 11.73 -3.04
N LYS A 286 15.28 12.25 -1.82
CA LYS A 286 16.50 12.26 -1.04
C LYS A 286 16.37 11.35 0.18
N SER A 287 17.14 10.27 0.23
CA SER A 287 17.20 9.38 1.40
C SER A 287 18.56 9.46 2.11
N LYS A 288 18.56 9.41 3.43
CA LYS A 288 19.77 9.50 4.24
C LYS A 288 19.58 8.79 5.58
N PHE A 289 20.53 7.96 5.97
CA PHE A 289 20.59 7.42 7.32
C PHE A 289 21.50 8.27 8.18
N GLU A 290 20.95 8.85 9.25
CA GLU A 290 21.72 9.63 10.22
C GLU A 290 21.03 9.63 11.58
N ASN A 291 21.83 9.72 12.65
CA ASN A 291 21.34 9.77 14.04
C ASN A 291 20.35 8.62 14.38
N GLY A 292 20.60 7.42 13.86
CA GLY A 292 19.76 6.24 14.10
C GLY A 292 18.41 6.26 13.39
N SER A 293 18.21 7.11 12.38
CA SER A 293 16.96 7.19 11.61
C SER A 293 17.23 7.22 10.12
N LEU A 294 16.39 6.50 9.36
CA LEU A 294 16.31 6.65 7.92
C LEU A 294 15.36 7.82 7.61
N ASN A 295 15.91 8.91 7.09
CA ASN A 295 15.17 10.08 6.69
C ASN A 295 14.94 10.04 5.18
N VAL A 296 13.69 10.27 4.76
CA VAL A 296 13.31 10.29 3.34
C VAL A 296 12.52 11.56 3.08
N ASN A 297 12.98 12.32 2.09
CA ASN A 297 12.32 13.51 1.58
C ASN A 297 12.02 13.28 0.11
N GLY A 298 10.88 13.73 -0.38
CA GLY A 298 10.55 13.61 -1.79
C GLY A 298 9.68 14.74 -2.29
N LYS A 299 9.64 14.86 -3.61
CA LYS A 299 8.78 15.76 -4.37
C LYS A 299 8.07 14.97 -5.45
N PHE A 300 6.81 15.28 -5.67
CA PHE A 300 5.98 14.58 -6.65
C PHE A 300 5.18 15.57 -7.49
N GLU A 301 4.57 15.04 -8.53
CA GLU A 301 3.58 15.71 -9.37
C GLU A 301 2.39 14.77 -9.51
N SER A 302 1.16 15.30 -9.54
CA SER A 302 -0.02 14.51 -9.86
C SER A 302 -1.17 15.34 -10.44
N ASP A 303 -1.96 14.71 -11.30
CA ASP A 303 -3.24 15.25 -11.80
C ASP A 303 -4.39 15.11 -10.81
N THR A 304 -4.22 14.30 -9.77
CA THR A 304 -5.20 14.01 -8.73
C THR A 304 -4.61 14.35 -7.38
N PRO A 305 -5.32 15.08 -6.49
CA PRO A 305 -4.77 15.44 -5.19
C PRO A 305 -4.31 14.22 -4.40
N VAL A 306 -3.04 14.21 -4.00
CA VAL A 306 -2.49 13.25 -3.03
C VAL A 306 -2.91 13.70 -1.65
N LYS A 307 -3.42 12.79 -0.82
CA LYS A 307 -3.91 13.10 0.54
C LYS A 307 -3.00 12.54 1.62
N LYS A 308 -2.37 11.39 1.35
CA LYS A 308 -1.39 10.75 2.23
C LYS A 308 -0.26 10.13 1.44
N ILE A 309 0.92 10.11 2.04
CA ILE A 309 2.09 9.39 1.54
C ILE A 309 2.50 8.41 2.63
N ILE A 310 2.69 7.13 2.27
CA ILE A 310 3.13 6.09 3.18
C ILE A 310 4.49 5.60 2.71
N VAL A 311 5.52 5.82 3.53
CA VAL A 311 6.87 5.32 3.25
C VAL A 311 7.06 4.02 4.03
N ASN A 312 7.24 2.92 3.31
CA ASN A 312 7.34 1.58 3.86
C ASN A 312 8.79 1.09 3.82
N GLN A 313 9.25 0.54 4.94
CA GLN A 313 10.43 -0.32 5.01
C GLN A 313 9.96 -1.77 5.05
N ASP A 314 10.21 -2.52 3.98
CA ASP A 314 9.79 -3.91 3.84
C ASP A 314 10.98 -4.87 4.03
N PRO A 315 11.08 -5.60 5.16
CA PRO A 315 12.16 -6.56 5.37
C PRO A 315 11.97 -7.78 4.47
N GLU A 316 13.08 -8.34 3.97
CA GLU A 316 13.04 -9.57 3.19
C GLU A 316 12.27 -10.70 3.90
N GLY A 317 11.47 -11.44 3.12
CA GLY A 317 10.63 -12.52 3.61
C GLY A 317 9.20 -12.08 3.95
N ARG A 318 8.37 -13.07 4.36
CA ARG A 318 6.95 -12.90 4.75
C ARG A 318 6.05 -12.12 3.77
N SER A 319 6.38 -11.97 2.49
CA SER A 319 5.46 -11.45 1.45
C SER A 319 4.75 -10.13 1.82
N ASN A 320 5.48 -9.15 2.33
CA ASN A 320 4.98 -7.85 2.83
C ASN A 320 4.21 -7.87 4.16
N TYR A 321 3.94 -9.02 4.79
CA TYR A 321 3.25 -9.07 6.10
C TYR A 321 4.01 -8.35 7.22
N ASN A 322 5.31 -8.16 7.02
CA ASN A 322 6.26 -7.53 7.93
C ASN A 322 6.65 -6.11 7.50
N GLN A 323 6.04 -5.53 6.46
CA GLN A 323 6.38 -4.17 6.05
C GLN A 323 5.90 -3.15 7.08
N ILE A 324 6.74 -2.19 7.45
CA ILE A 324 6.45 -1.18 8.47
C ILE A 324 6.36 0.18 7.79
N GLY A 325 5.26 0.91 8.03
CA GLY A 325 4.95 2.17 7.35
C GLY A 325 4.98 3.41 8.24
N TRP A 326 5.41 4.52 7.64
CA TRP A 326 5.33 5.87 8.19
C TRP A 326 4.48 6.75 7.28
N VAL A 327 3.47 7.40 7.87
CA VAL A 327 2.54 8.27 7.15
C VAL A 327 3.04 9.71 7.19
N ALA A 328 3.07 10.37 6.04
CA ALA A 328 3.24 11.80 5.88
C ALA A 328 2.01 12.42 5.22
N ASN A 329 1.78 13.69 5.54
CA ASN A 329 0.88 14.53 4.75
C ASN A 329 1.69 15.21 3.64
N PRO A 330 1.09 15.49 2.48
CA PRO A 330 1.65 16.39 1.49
C PRO A 330 2.02 17.74 2.12
N GLY A 331 3.22 18.22 1.86
CA GLY A 331 3.69 19.57 2.18
C GLY A 331 3.33 20.57 1.08
N ALA A 332 3.85 21.79 1.21
CA ALA A 332 3.80 22.77 0.13
C ALA A 332 4.58 22.26 -1.09
N ASP A 333 4.18 22.70 -2.29
CA ASP A 333 4.82 22.39 -3.56
C ASP A 333 5.00 20.87 -3.81
N ASP A 334 3.98 20.08 -3.43
CA ASP A 334 3.92 18.63 -3.62
C ASP A 334 5.13 17.88 -3.07
N THR A 335 5.53 18.23 -1.84
CA THR A 335 6.64 17.60 -1.12
C THR A 335 6.18 16.66 -0.01
N PHE A 336 7.04 15.78 0.47
CA PHE A 336 6.83 15.04 1.72
C PHE A 336 8.16 14.75 2.42
N SER A 337 8.08 14.51 3.73
CA SER A 337 9.23 14.12 4.55
C SER A 337 8.80 13.14 5.63
N VAL A 338 9.61 12.10 5.84
CA VAL A 338 9.47 11.16 6.95
C VAL A 338 10.82 10.91 7.61
N SER A 339 10.79 10.74 8.93
CA SER A 339 11.91 10.22 9.71
C SER A 339 11.51 8.87 10.29
N MET A 340 12.29 7.83 10.00
CA MET A 340 11.96 6.45 10.35
C MET A 340 13.06 5.89 11.27
N PRO A 341 12.87 5.96 12.61
CA PRO A 341 13.86 5.48 13.57
C PRO A 341 14.10 3.98 13.44
N VAL A 342 15.38 3.56 13.40
CA VAL A 342 15.75 2.14 13.33
C VAL A 342 15.29 1.35 14.56
N ALA A 343 15.12 2.04 15.69
CA ALA A 343 14.60 1.47 16.94
C ALA A 343 13.19 0.90 16.79
N GLU A 344 12.43 1.33 15.79
CA GLU A 344 11.07 0.83 15.54
C GLU A 344 11.03 -0.46 14.71
N LEU A 345 12.17 -0.91 14.15
CA LEU A 345 12.27 -2.09 13.30
C LEU A 345 12.64 -3.34 14.09
N PHE A 346 12.03 -4.49 13.78
CA PHE A 346 12.31 -5.76 14.45
C PHE A 346 13.60 -6.45 14.00
N GLN A 347 14.01 -6.27 12.74
CA GLN A 347 15.11 -7.01 12.11
C GLN A 347 16.19 -6.07 11.59
N VAL A 348 17.29 -5.88 12.32
CA VAL A 348 18.29 -4.85 11.97
C VAL A 348 19.74 -5.36 11.99
N THR A 349 19.96 -6.65 12.21
CA THR A 349 21.32 -7.21 12.38
C THR A 349 22.02 -7.47 11.06
N ASN A 350 21.35 -8.14 10.11
CA ASN A 350 21.89 -8.49 8.81
C ASN A 350 20.72 -8.84 7.88
N THR A 351 19.89 -7.85 7.59
CA THR A 351 18.58 -8.08 6.95
C THR A 351 18.43 -7.14 5.76
N ASN A 352 18.09 -7.71 4.60
CA ASN A 352 17.77 -6.91 3.42
C ASN A 352 16.38 -6.30 3.56
N TYR A 353 16.20 -5.11 3.00
CA TYR A 353 14.94 -4.39 2.97
C TYR A 353 14.72 -3.80 1.58
N THR A 354 13.46 -3.61 1.21
CA THR A 354 13.05 -2.78 0.09
C THR A 354 12.40 -1.51 0.62
N LEU A 355 12.82 -0.34 0.13
CA LEU A 355 12.16 0.93 0.43
C LEU A 355 11.04 1.18 -0.58
N LYS A 356 9.85 1.53 -0.12
CA LYS A 356 8.68 1.77 -0.98
C LYS A 356 7.97 3.05 -0.56
N VAL A 357 7.36 3.72 -1.53
CA VAL A 357 6.50 4.89 -1.29
C VAL A 357 5.13 4.60 -1.91
N MET A 358 4.09 4.70 -1.09
CA MET A 358 2.71 4.59 -1.52
C MET A 358 2.05 5.96 -1.44
N PHE A 359 1.43 6.38 -2.54
CA PHE A 359 0.56 7.54 -2.61
C PHE A 359 -0.88 7.11 -2.44
N VAL A 360 -1.62 7.81 -1.58
CA VAL A 360 -3.06 7.69 -1.40
C VAL A 360 -3.70 8.95 -1.96
N PHE A 361 -4.52 8.79 -3.00
CA PHE A 361 -5.17 9.88 -3.73
C PHE A 361 -6.58 10.14 -3.17
N GLU A 362 -7.09 11.35 -3.40
CA GLU A 362 -8.42 11.79 -2.93
C GLU A 362 -9.57 10.92 -3.46
N ASN A 363 -9.42 10.32 -4.63
CA ASN A 363 -10.41 9.39 -5.19
C ASN A 363 -10.29 7.96 -4.62
N GLY A 364 -9.50 7.75 -3.56
CA GLY A 364 -9.27 6.44 -2.93
C GLY A 364 -8.32 5.50 -3.66
N THR A 365 -7.81 5.90 -4.83
CA THR A 365 -6.77 5.13 -5.53
C THR A 365 -5.49 5.11 -4.70
N THR A 366 -4.77 4.00 -4.73
CA THR A 366 -3.41 3.91 -4.19
C THR A 366 -2.42 3.51 -5.28
N ARG A 367 -1.21 4.08 -5.24
CA ARG A 367 -0.10 3.68 -6.13
C ARG A 367 1.19 3.56 -5.35
N GLN A 368 1.93 2.48 -5.59
CA GLN A 368 3.19 2.22 -4.91
C GLN A 368 4.36 2.21 -5.89
N ILE A 369 5.43 2.89 -5.49
CA ILE A 369 6.74 2.86 -6.14
C ILE A 369 7.69 2.07 -5.26
N ASN A 370 8.35 1.06 -5.84
CA ASN A 370 9.47 0.39 -5.21
C ASN A 370 10.75 1.18 -5.54
N LEU A 371 11.38 1.78 -4.53
CA LEU A 371 12.56 2.63 -4.71
C LEU A 371 13.86 1.83 -4.85
N GLY A 372 13.89 0.63 -4.27
CA GLY A 372 15.01 -0.30 -4.38
C GLY A 372 15.40 -0.90 -3.04
N ASP A 373 16.36 -1.81 -3.12
CA ASP A 373 16.81 -2.60 -1.97
C ASP A 373 17.99 -1.94 -1.25
N TYR A 374 18.06 -2.17 0.06
CA TYR A 374 19.14 -1.77 0.95
C TYR A 374 19.26 -2.77 2.10
N LYS A 375 20.20 -2.57 3.01
CA LYS A 375 20.49 -3.56 4.05
C LYS A 375 20.82 -2.90 5.38
N TYR A 376 20.21 -3.40 6.45
CA TYR A 376 20.66 -3.10 7.80
C TYR A 376 21.73 -4.08 8.26
N ILE A 377 22.82 -3.53 8.80
CA ILE A 377 23.90 -4.26 9.46
C ILE A 377 24.06 -3.68 10.88
N ASN A 378 23.69 -4.46 11.89
CA ASN A 378 23.72 -4.08 13.32
C ASN A 378 23.10 -2.70 13.64
N GLY A 379 21.96 -2.37 13.01
CA GLY A 379 21.25 -1.10 13.21
C GLY A 379 21.70 0.05 12.31
N GLU A 380 22.73 -0.15 11.49
CA GLU A 380 23.23 0.84 10.54
C GLU A 380 22.82 0.47 9.10
N THR A 381 22.67 1.45 8.22
CA THR A 381 22.38 1.22 6.80
C THR A 381 22.99 2.31 5.91
N ASN A 382 23.25 1.96 4.65
CA ASN A 382 23.55 2.91 3.59
C ASN A 382 22.40 2.89 2.57
N VAL A 383 21.82 4.07 2.34
CA VAL A 383 20.72 4.30 1.40
C VAL A 383 21.07 5.39 0.38
N ASP A 384 22.33 5.81 0.31
CA ASP A 384 22.76 6.93 -0.56
C ASP A 384 22.54 6.63 -2.04
N HIS A 385 22.36 5.36 -2.41
CA HIS A 385 21.99 4.94 -3.77
C HIS A 385 20.49 4.98 -4.05
N LEU A 386 19.64 5.11 -3.03
CA LEU A 386 18.18 5.23 -3.15
C LEU A 386 17.78 6.69 -3.28
N GLN A 387 18.10 7.28 -4.43
CA GLN A 387 17.80 8.67 -4.73
C GLN A 387 17.02 8.74 -6.04
N ILE A 388 16.16 9.74 -6.16
CA ILE A 388 15.60 10.18 -7.43
C ILE A 388 16.00 11.65 -7.54
N ARG A 389 16.63 11.99 -8.65
CA ARG A 389 17.07 13.36 -8.94
C ARG A 389 16.26 13.91 -10.09
N ASP A 390 15.96 15.19 -9.99
CA ASP A 390 15.36 15.94 -11.09
C ASP A 390 16.32 15.91 -12.28
N ILE A 391 15.82 15.41 -13.42
CA ILE A 391 16.59 15.39 -14.66
C ILE A 391 16.35 16.72 -15.33
N LEU A 392 17.45 17.41 -15.69
CA LEU A 392 17.36 18.69 -16.37
C LEU A 392 16.51 18.57 -17.64
N ASN A 393 15.72 19.61 -17.94
CA ASN A 393 14.92 19.67 -19.16
C ASN A 393 15.81 19.45 -20.40
N ARG A 394 15.38 18.53 -21.28
CA ARG A 394 16.12 18.08 -22.46
C ARG A 394 15.51 18.55 -23.79
N ASP A 395 14.55 19.47 -23.78
CA ASP A 395 13.81 19.91 -24.99
C ASP A 395 14.73 20.49 -26.09
N ASN A 396 15.88 21.03 -25.71
CA ASN A 396 16.88 21.59 -26.62
C ASN A 396 18.11 20.69 -26.81
N TRP A 397 18.09 19.45 -26.31
CA TRP A 397 19.21 18.53 -26.43
C TRP A 397 19.15 17.77 -27.76
N GLU A 398 20.31 17.46 -28.33
CA GLU A 398 20.43 16.71 -29.58
C GLU A 398 21.55 15.68 -29.47
N VAL A 399 21.32 14.47 -29.97
CA VAL A 399 22.41 13.52 -30.22
C VAL A 399 23.04 13.87 -31.55
N ILE A 400 24.27 14.40 -31.51
CA ILE A 400 24.96 14.94 -32.69
C ILE A 400 25.91 13.94 -33.34
N ASP A 401 26.23 12.83 -32.67
CA ASP A 401 27.09 11.77 -33.20
C ASP A 401 26.87 10.45 -32.44
N ALA A 402 27.04 9.32 -33.14
CA ALA A 402 27.05 7.97 -32.57
C ALA A 402 27.83 7.02 -33.50
N ASP A 403 28.58 6.07 -32.95
CA ASP A 403 29.38 5.15 -33.78
C ASP A 403 28.54 4.10 -34.51
N SER A 404 27.43 3.70 -33.89
CA SER A 404 26.58 2.61 -34.35
C SER A 404 25.15 2.79 -33.86
N GLU A 405 24.20 2.49 -34.73
CA GLU A 405 22.78 2.40 -34.41
C GLU A 405 22.11 1.34 -35.30
N GLU A 406 21.12 0.65 -34.76
CA GLU A 406 20.21 -0.22 -35.51
C GLU A 406 19.09 0.63 -36.13
N ASP A 407 18.52 0.20 -37.27
CA ASP A 407 17.43 0.93 -37.98
C ASP A 407 16.21 1.25 -37.07
N THR A 408 16.02 0.48 -35.99
CA THR A 408 14.92 0.63 -35.02
C THR A 408 15.37 1.17 -33.67
N GLY A 409 16.66 1.52 -33.54
CA GLY A 409 17.32 1.89 -32.30
C GLY A 409 18.13 3.17 -32.45
N ALA A 410 17.54 4.19 -33.08
CA ALA A 410 18.20 5.48 -33.33
C ALA A 410 18.70 6.13 -32.03
N ALA A 411 19.85 6.79 -32.09
CA ALA A 411 20.46 7.37 -30.90
C ALA A 411 19.60 8.47 -30.24
N SER A 412 18.81 9.21 -31.03
CA SER A 412 17.89 10.26 -30.54
C SER A 412 16.81 9.74 -29.58
N ASN A 413 16.51 8.44 -29.60
CA ASN A 413 15.56 7.83 -28.67
C ASN A 413 16.00 7.97 -27.20
N MET A 414 17.27 8.29 -26.92
CA MET A 414 17.74 8.52 -25.55
C MET A 414 17.21 9.81 -24.90
N LEU A 415 16.52 10.66 -25.67
CA LEU A 415 16.11 12.01 -25.26
C LEU A 415 14.60 12.24 -25.41
N ASP A 416 13.78 11.19 -25.57
CA ASP A 416 12.35 11.30 -25.92
C ASP A 416 11.36 11.06 -24.75
N ASP A 417 11.87 10.85 -23.53
CA ASP A 417 11.07 10.53 -22.33
C ASP A 417 10.18 9.28 -22.49
N ASN A 418 10.52 8.39 -23.43
CA ASN A 418 9.81 7.16 -23.70
C ASN A 418 10.71 5.93 -23.53
N ARG A 419 10.64 5.30 -22.35
CA ARG A 419 11.39 4.07 -22.04
C ARG A 419 11.10 2.86 -22.94
N ALA A 420 10.08 2.92 -23.81
CA ALA A 420 9.80 1.87 -24.79
C ALA A 420 10.67 1.98 -26.05
N THR A 421 11.19 3.17 -26.37
CA THR A 421 12.18 3.43 -27.40
C THR A 421 13.58 3.39 -26.77
N VAL A 422 14.60 3.03 -27.56
CA VAL A 422 15.99 2.93 -27.11
C VAL A 422 16.94 3.32 -28.22
N TRP A 423 18.09 3.87 -27.87
CA TRP A 423 19.29 3.72 -28.69
C TRP A 423 19.75 2.27 -28.59
N HIS A 424 20.09 1.65 -29.71
CA HIS A 424 20.67 0.31 -29.75
C HIS A 424 21.74 0.27 -30.83
N THR A 425 22.95 -0.17 -30.50
CA THR A 425 23.98 -0.37 -31.52
C THR A 425 23.60 -1.50 -32.47
N GLU A 426 24.11 -1.47 -33.69
CA GLU A 426 23.72 -2.44 -34.72
C GLU A 426 24.04 -3.86 -34.26
N TRP A 427 23.01 -4.69 -34.09
CA TRP A 427 23.16 -6.04 -33.55
C TRP A 427 22.79 -7.11 -34.57
N LYS A 428 22.15 -6.72 -35.68
CA LYS A 428 21.62 -7.66 -36.66
C LYS A 428 22.59 -8.00 -37.81
N ARG A 429 23.33 -7.03 -38.36
CA ARG A 429 24.22 -7.27 -39.51
C ARG A 429 25.69 -7.10 -39.20
N SER A 430 26.16 -5.89 -38.88
CA SER A 430 27.60 -5.66 -38.68
C SER A 430 28.10 -6.13 -37.31
N LEU A 431 27.29 -5.97 -36.25
CA LEU A 431 27.60 -6.36 -34.88
C LEU A 431 29.00 -5.88 -34.44
N PRO A 432 29.29 -4.56 -34.49
CA PRO A 432 30.61 -4.06 -34.18
C PRO A 432 31.00 -4.38 -32.73
N ASP A 433 32.28 -4.66 -32.50
CA ASP A 433 32.80 -4.82 -31.13
C ASP A 433 32.85 -3.48 -30.40
N HIS A 434 32.74 -3.51 -29.08
CA HIS A 434 33.10 -2.38 -28.22
C HIS A 434 34.54 -1.88 -28.50
N PRO A 435 34.83 -0.58 -28.31
CA PRO A 435 33.95 0.42 -27.70
C PRO A 435 32.95 1.07 -28.65
N HIS A 436 31.74 1.34 -28.15
CA HIS A 436 30.74 2.18 -28.81
C HIS A 436 30.68 3.58 -28.19
N TYR A 437 30.17 4.57 -28.90
CA TYR A 437 29.98 5.91 -28.34
C TYR A 437 28.76 6.64 -28.88
N PHE A 438 28.32 7.63 -28.11
CA PHE A 438 27.40 8.69 -28.55
C PHE A 438 27.85 10.04 -28.01
N VAL A 439 27.40 11.12 -28.66
CA VAL A 439 27.69 12.52 -28.31
C VAL A 439 26.40 13.31 -28.25
N VAL A 440 26.18 14.02 -27.14
CA VAL A 440 25.02 14.88 -26.91
C VAL A 440 25.46 16.34 -26.85
N ASP A 441 24.80 17.22 -27.61
CA ASP A 441 24.77 18.67 -27.39
C ASP A 441 23.57 19.01 -26.51
N MET A 442 23.82 19.64 -25.35
CA MET A 442 22.78 20.08 -24.42
C MET A 442 22.11 21.40 -24.85
N GLY A 443 22.53 21.98 -25.98
CA GLY A 443 22.03 23.22 -26.58
C GLY A 443 22.65 24.50 -26.00
N ALA A 444 23.06 24.47 -24.73
CA ALA A 444 23.74 25.57 -24.06
C ALA A 444 24.71 25.06 -22.97
N GLU A 445 25.69 25.90 -22.60
CA GLU A 445 26.50 25.64 -21.41
C GLU A 445 25.61 25.58 -20.16
N THR A 446 25.67 24.46 -19.47
CA THR A 446 24.81 24.08 -18.37
C THR A 446 25.64 23.59 -17.20
N THR A 447 25.31 24.05 -16.00
CA THR A 447 25.96 23.58 -14.78
C THR A 447 25.33 22.27 -14.31
N VAL A 448 26.17 21.26 -14.07
CA VAL A 448 25.74 19.90 -13.71
C VAL A 448 26.63 19.30 -12.62
N ASP A 449 26.06 18.42 -11.81
CA ASP A 449 26.81 17.61 -10.83
C ASP A 449 27.08 16.18 -11.36
N GLY A 450 26.39 15.76 -12.41
CA GLY A 450 26.61 14.46 -13.02
C GLY A 450 25.61 14.11 -14.11
N LEU A 451 25.64 12.83 -14.53
CA LEU A 451 24.83 12.29 -15.60
C LEU A 451 23.93 11.16 -15.11
N ALA A 452 22.81 10.97 -15.79
CA ALA A 452 21.79 9.99 -15.48
C ALA A 452 21.56 9.05 -16.67
N PHE A 453 21.38 7.76 -16.37
CA PHE A 453 21.17 6.71 -17.35
C PHE A 453 19.92 5.90 -16.96
N GLN A 454 19.02 5.65 -17.90
CA GLN A 454 17.88 4.76 -17.70
C GLN A 454 17.82 3.67 -18.76
N ASN A 455 17.60 2.44 -18.33
CA ASN A 455 17.40 1.31 -19.22
C ASN A 455 15.91 1.00 -19.38
N ARG A 456 15.55 0.38 -20.51
CA ARG A 456 14.28 -0.35 -20.63
C ARG A 456 14.27 -1.58 -19.71
N ASP A 457 13.12 -2.21 -19.56
CA ASP A 457 12.98 -3.37 -18.66
C ASP A 457 13.75 -4.62 -19.14
N ASN A 458 13.98 -4.76 -20.46
CA ASN A 458 14.90 -5.77 -20.97
C ASN A 458 16.34 -5.31 -20.79
N LEU A 459 17.04 -5.91 -19.82
CA LEU A 459 18.41 -5.56 -19.42
C LEU A 459 19.50 -6.36 -20.18
N ASN A 460 19.21 -6.86 -21.38
CA ASN A 460 20.16 -7.66 -22.16
C ASN A 460 21.07 -6.77 -23.02
N GLY A 461 22.35 -6.67 -22.66
CA GLY A 461 23.28 -5.75 -23.33
C GLY A 461 23.19 -4.32 -22.80
N VAL A 462 22.76 -4.10 -21.56
CA VAL A 462 22.87 -2.75 -20.95
C VAL A 462 24.34 -2.41 -20.68
N ILE A 463 24.70 -1.13 -20.82
CA ILE A 463 26.06 -0.63 -20.58
C ILE A 463 26.54 -1.06 -19.19
N LYS A 464 27.78 -1.56 -19.10
CA LYS A 464 28.41 -1.91 -17.82
C LYS A 464 29.51 -0.92 -17.48
N ASP A 465 30.59 -0.88 -18.24
CA ASP A 465 31.70 0.05 -18.04
C ASP A 465 31.70 1.13 -19.14
N CYS A 466 31.89 2.40 -18.78
CA CYS A 466 32.02 3.49 -19.75
C CYS A 466 33.00 4.57 -19.31
N GLU A 467 33.58 5.28 -20.28
CA GLU A 467 34.33 6.52 -20.04
C GLU A 467 33.48 7.72 -20.47
N ILE A 468 33.48 8.77 -19.65
CA ILE A 468 32.71 9.98 -19.89
C ILE A 468 33.67 11.11 -20.21
N PHE A 469 33.38 11.86 -21.27
CA PHE A 469 34.09 13.07 -21.66
C PHE A 469 33.12 14.25 -21.72
N THR A 470 33.58 15.41 -21.31
CA THR A 470 32.80 16.65 -21.39
C THR A 470 33.54 17.74 -22.18
N SER A 471 32.78 18.67 -22.75
CA SER A 471 33.30 19.80 -23.52
C SER A 471 32.33 20.99 -23.50
N THR A 472 32.82 22.20 -23.76
CA THR A 472 32.01 23.40 -24.01
C THR A 472 31.97 23.79 -25.49
N ASP A 473 32.83 23.20 -26.33
CA ASP A 473 33.04 23.63 -27.72
C ASP A 473 33.00 22.50 -28.78
N ASN A 474 32.79 21.25 -28.35
CA ASN A 474 32.79 20.04 -29.18
C ASN A 474 34.13 19.77 -29.92
N ILE A 475 35.21 20.41 -29.48
CA ILE A 475 36.56 20.27 -30.06
C ILE A 475 37.53 19.78 -28.99
N ASN A 476 37.53 20.45 -27.84
CA ASN A 476 38.40 20.13 -26.71
C ASN A 476 37.63 19.30 -25.69
N TRP A 477 38.06 18.06 -25.50
CA TRP A 477 37.41 17.09 -24.62
C TRP A 477 38.23 16.84 -23.35
N THR A 478 37.55 16.84 -22.20
CA THR A 478 38.13 16.46 -20.91
C THR A 478 37.57 15.11 -20.48
N SER A 479 38.42 14.14 -20.16
CA SER A 479 37.98 12.87 -19.55
C SER A 479 37.57 13.12 -18.09
N GLU A 480 36.39 12.66 -17.73
CA GLU A 480 35.84 12.66 -16.37
C GLU A 480 36.02 11.30 -15.68
N GLY A 481 36.76 10.38 -16.31
CA GLY A 481 37.08 9.06 -15.78
C GLY A 481 36.15 7.94 -16.22
N GLN A 482 36.40 6.75 -15.66
CA GLN A 482 35.62 5.54 -15.90
C GLN A 482 34.47 5.43 -14.89
N TYR A 483 33.30 4.99 -15.37
CA TYR A 483 32.09 4.78 -14.60
C TYR A 483 31.57 3.36 -14.79
N HIS A 484 30.93 2.84 -13.75
CA HIS A 484 30.41 1.48 -13.71
C HIS A 484 28.89 1.53 -13.46
N LEU A 485 28.11 1.23 -14.50
CA LEU A 485 26.66 1.18 -14.43
C LEU A 485 26.18 -0.18 -13.96
N LYS A 486 25.12 -0.19 -13.15
CA LYS A 486 24.48 -1.38 -12.62
C LYS A 486 23.52 -1.97 -13.65
N ARG A 487 23.27 -3.26 -13.54
CA ARG A 487 22.24 -3.96 -14.32
C ARG A 487 20.85 -3.72 -13.71
N GLN A 488 20.25 -2.57 -14.00
CA GLN A 488 18.92 -2.18 -13.49
C GLN A 488 18.14 -1.32 -14.50
N SER A 489 16.82 -1.24 -14.34
CA SER A 489 15.93 -0.47 -15.22
C SER A 489 15.57 0.93 -14.68
N SER A 490 15.74 1.16 -13.38
CA SER A 490 15.60 2.48 -12.77
C SER A 490 16.71 3.43 -13.21
N TRP A 491 16.47 4.73 -13.06
CA TRP A 491 17.52 5.74 -13.22
C TRP A 491 18.73 5.37 -12.36
N GLN A 492 19.91 5.55 -12.93
CA GLN A 492 21.19 5.42 -12.25
C GLN A 492 21.99 6.68 -12.51
N TYR A 493 22.57 7.20 -11.44
CA TYR A 493 23.23 8.49 -11.46
C TYR A 493 24.74 8.32 -11.27
N THR A 494 25.50 9.00 -12.10
CA THR A 494 26.96 9.07 -12.02
C THR A 494 27.34 10.49 -11.64
N ALA A 495 28.03 10.66 -10.50
CA ALA A 495 28.44 11.98 -10.04
C ALA A 495 29.83 12.32 -10.53
N PHE A 496 30.03 13.54 -10.99
CA PHE A 496 31.37 14.07 -11.22
C PHE A 496 32.08 14.32 -9.90
N SER A 497 33.41 14.29 -9.91
CA SER A 497 34.23 14.58 -8.73
C SER A 497 34.05 16.02 -8.24
N THR A 498 33.72 16.94 -9.14
CA THR A 498 33.38 18.33 -8.87
C THR A 498 32.31 18.79 -9.85
N ARG A 499 31.43 19.70 -9.44
CA ARG A 499 30.48 20.41 -10.30
C ARG A 499 31.15 20.94 -11.58
N LYS A 500 30.49 20.79 -12.72
CA LYS A 500 31.00 21.18 -14.04
C LYS A 500 30.05 22.15 -14.74
N ASN A 501 30.59 22.98 -15.62
CA ASN A 501 29.82 23.75 -16.61
C ASN A 501 30.18 23.18 -17.99
N ILE A 502 29.21 22.55 -18.66
CA ILE A 502 29.43 21.75 -19.87
C ILE A 502 28.33 22.03 -20.89
N ARG A 503 28.60 21.82 -22.18
CA ARG A 503 27.57 21.83 -23.23
C ARG A 503 27.49 20.48 -23.94
N TYR A 504 28.61 19.81 -24.11
CA TYR A 504 28.70 18.55 -24.82
C TYR A 504 29.14 17.43 -23.89
N VAL A 505 28.54 16.27 -24.07
CA VAL A 505 28.91 15.03 -23.40
C VAL A 505 29.17 13.96 -24.43
N LYS A 506 30.28 13.24 -24.28
CA LYS A 506 30.57 12.01 -25.04
C LYS A 506 30.70 10.85 -24.06
N VAL A 507 29.94 9.79 -24.30
CA VAL A 507 30.00 8.55 -23.51
C VAL A 507 30.59 7.46 -24.40
N VAL A 508 31.68 6.83 -23.94
CA VAL A 508 32.35 5.72 -24.63
C VAL A 508 32.13 4.46 -23.82
N THR A 509 31.29 3.56 -24.31
CA THR A 509 30.95 2.29 -23.67
C THR A 509 32.05 1.26 -23.91
N GLN A 510 32.62 0.70 -22.85
CA GLN A 510 33.75 -0.23 -22.92
C GLN A 510 33.28 -1.69 -23.00
N ASN A 511 32.16 -2.00 -22.37
CA ASN A 511 31.51 -3.32 -22.41
C ASN A 511 30.04 -3.24 -21.94
N SER A 512 29.33 -4.35 -22.08
CA SER A 512 27.95 -4.52 -21.65
C SER A 512 27.81 -5.61 -20.59
N HIS A 513 26.73 -5.54 -19.80
CA HIS A 513 26.35 -6.63 -18.92
C HIS A 513 25.94 -7.85 -19.76
N GLY A 514 26.70 -8.95 -19.61
CA GLY A 514 26.56 -10.16 -20.42
C GLY A 514 27.63 -10.31 -21.51
N ASP A 515 28.60 -9.38 -21.57
CA ASP A 515 29.75 -9.41 -22.49
C ASP A 515 29.33 -9.51 -23.97
N PHE A 516 28.27 -8.80 -24.34
CA PHE A 516 27.81 -8.69 -25.72
C PHE A 516 28.60 -7.62 -26.48
N ASN A 517 28.72 -7.81 -27.79
CA ASN A 517 29.23 -6.81 -28.72
C ASN A 517 28.41 -5.52 -28.70
N TYR A 518 27.08 -5.64 -28.58
CA TYR A 518 26.14 -4.52 -28.66
C TYR A 518 25.81 -3.93 -27.29
N THR A 519 25.29 -2.70 -27.31
CA THR A 519 24.68 -2.07 -26.14
C THR A 519 23.40 -1.31 -26.50
N HIS A 520 22.60 -0.97 -25.48
CA HIS A 520 21.45 -0.10 -25.62
C HIS A 520 21.22 0.80 -24.41
N LEU A 521 20.52 1.92 -24.60
CA LEU A 521 20.09 2.84 -23.54
C LEU A 521 18.72 3.44 -23.88
N ALA A 522 17.83 3.54 -22.89
CA ALA A 522 16.49 4.09 -23.11
C ALA A 522 16.46 5.59 -22.89
N GLU A 523 17.04 6.09 -21.80
CA GLU A 523 17.11 7.54 -21.54
C GLU A 523 18.50 7.94 -21.05
N PHE A 524 18.91 9.14 -21.45
CA PHE A 524 20.12 9.80 -21.02
C PHE A 524 19.82 11.23 -20.55
N GLY A 525 20.40 11.65 -19.43
CA GLY A 525 20.19 12.99 -18.89
C GLY A 525 21.35 13.48 -18.04
N ALA A 526 21.17 14.67 -17.47
CA ALA A 526 22.04 15.25 -16.46
C ALA A 526 21.21 15.82 -15.31
N TYR A 527 21.85 16.05 -14.17
CA TYR A 527 21.21 16.58 -12.97
C TYR A 527 22.10 17.61 -12.26
N LEU A 528 21.47 18.42 -11.41
CA LEU A 528 22.08 19.39 -10.52
C LEU A 528 21.42 19.24 -9.14
N ASP A 529 22.20 18.98 -8.08
CA ASP A 529 21.69 18.58 -6.76
C ASP A 529 21.54 19.72 -5.74
#